data_AF-A0A4R7B973-F1
#
_entry.id   AF-A0A4R7B973-F1
#
_cell.length_a   1.000
_cell.length_b   1.000
_cell.length_c   1.000
_cell.angle_alpha   90.00
_cell.angle_beta   90.00
_cell.angle_gamma   90.00
#
_symmetry.space_group_name_H-M   'P 1'
#
loop_
_entity.id
_entity.type
_entity.pdbx_description
1 polymer ?
#
loop_
_entity_poly.entity_id
_entity_poly.type
_entity_poly.pdbx_seq_one_letter_code
_entity_poly.pdbx_strand_id
1 'polypeptide(L)'
;MNAFYKLACALVAWSALSLSAGAETMQPLSALPASAYNMSEEHPGRFGFVRPDMDLSHYHGVLLEPLSFLTQSENGDWLLLRALPDNPLDRHFRQAMIQALHAHGLTVAEAPAPDVMRLQLALALDARKQPVETALNLATLGDSMAHYLRRVQAVGQVVDSQSNLVLAGSAELLTTTRPAPADREEMLGMLDSFSLASADRIALILGHG
;
A
#
# COMPACT_ATOMS: atom_id res chain seq x y z
N MET A 1 19.61 5.25 9.73
CA MET A 1 19.15 4.07 8.94
C MET A 1 19.58 4.28 7.50
N ASN A 2 20.38 3.37 6.92
CA ASN A 2 20.90 3.55 5.56
C ASN A 2 19.80 3.31 4.49
N ALA A 3 20.03 3.77 3.26
CA ALA A 3 19.05 3.70 2.17
C ALA A 3 18.70 2.24 1.78
N PHE A 4 19.70 1.35 1.81
CA PHE A 4 19.51 -0.07 1.50
C PHE A 4 18.50 -0.75 2.44
N TYR A 5 18.65 -0.53 3.75
CA TYR A 5 17.73 -1.11 4.73
C TYR A 5 16.31 -0.56 4.58
N LYS A 6 16.17 0.73 4.27
CA LYS A 6 14.86 1.33 3.99
C LYS A 6 14.21 0.70 2.75
N LEU A 7 14.96 0.55 1.66
CA LEU A 7 14.47 -0.13 0.46
C LEU A 7 14.08 -1.58 0.76
N ALA A 8 14.85 -2.31 1.55
CA ALA A 8 14.50 -3.66 2.00
C ALA A 8 13.17 -3.68 2.79
N CYS A 9 12.92 -2.69 3.65
CA CYS A 9 11.64 -2.54 4.33
C CYS A 9 10.48 -2.37 3.36
N ALA A 10 10.64 -1.48 2.36
CA ALA A 10 9.62 -1.24 1.35
C ALA A 10 9.34 -2.49 0.50
N LEU A 11 10.40 -3.19 0.05
CA LEU A 11 10.28 -4.44 -0.72
C LEU A 11 9.55 -5.53 0.05
N VAL A 12 9.88 -5.73 1.32
CA VAL A 12 9.20 -6.70 2.20
C VAL A 12 7.72 -6.34 2.33
N ALA A 13 7.39 -5.05 2.50
CA ALA A 13 6.02 -4.58 2.62
C ALA A 13 5.19 -4.81 1.35
N TRP A 14 5.74 -4.48 0.17
CA TRP A 14 5.08 -4.72 -1.11
C TRP A 14 4.88 -6.20 -1.40
N SER A 15 5.87 -7.04 -1.08
CA SER A 15 5.72 -8.49 -1.20
C SER A 15 4.62 -9.05 -0.28
N ALA A 16 4.55 -8.58 0.96
CA ALA A 16 3.49 -8.98 1.90
C ALA A 16 2.09 -8.57 1.40
N LEU A 17 1.97 -7.36 0.86
CA LEU A 17 0.71 -6.87 0.30
C LEU A 17 0.31 -7.68 -0.93
N SER A 18 1.27 -8.00 -1.80
CA SER A 18 1.06 -8.80 -3.01
C SER A 18 0.53 -10.20 -2.71
N LEU A 19 1.04 -10.87 -1.67
CA LEU A 19 0.55 -12.18 -1.26
C LEU A 19 -0.92 -12.19 -0.86
N SER A 20 -1.39 -11.14 -0.18
CA SER A 20 -2.79 -11.07 0.28
C SER A 20 -3.79 -10.91 -0.86
N ALA A 21 -3.35 -10.37 -2.00
CA ALA A 21 -4.22 -10.00 -3.09
C ALA A 21 -4.10 -10.93 -4.31
N GLY A 22 -3.31 -12.01 -4.19
CA GLY A 22 -2.95 -12.85 -5.33
C GLY A 22 -2.25 -12.04 -6.43
N ALA A 23 -1.52 -10.99 -6.06
CA ALA A 23 -0.80 -10.17 -7.01
C ALA A 23 0.40 -10.93 -7.56
N GLU A 24 0.58 -10.86 -8.87
CA GLU A 24 1.69 -11.49 -9.57
C GLU A 24 2.75 -10.46 -9.91
N THR A 25 4.00 -10.88 -9.88
CA THR A 25 5.11 -10.08 -10.39
C THR A 25 5.78 -10.87 -11.50
N MET A 26 5.78 -10.36 -12.74
CA MET A 26 6.51 -11.01 -13.86
C MET A 26 8.00 -11.21 -13.54
N GLN A 27 8.56 -10.32 -12.73
CA GLN A 27 9.91 -10.40 -12.16
C GLN A 27 9.86 -9.91 -10.71
N PRO A 28 10.67 -10.48 -9.79
CA PRO A 28 10.73 -10.01 -8.42
C PRO A 28 10.97 -8.51 -8.38
N LEU A 29 10.27 -7.77 -7.50
CA LEU A 29 10.47 -6.32 -7.39
C LEU A 29 11.94 -5.99 -7.18
N SER A 30 12.66 -6.77 -6.37
CA SER A 30 14.10 -6.63 -6.14
C SER A 30 14.99 -6.71 -7.40
N ALA A 31 14.48 -7.21 -8.53
CA ALA A 31 15.18 -7.28 -9.81
C ALA A 31 14.96 -6.05 -10.71
N LEU A 32 14.03 -5.14 -10.33
CA LEU A 32 13.83 -3.89 -11.06
C LEU A 32 15.10 -3.01 -11.00
N PRO A 33 15.39 -2.23 -12.07
CA PRO A 33 16.55 -1.34 -12.08
C PRO A 33 16.43 -0.25 -11.00
N ALA A 34 17.56 0.25 -10.51
CA ALA A 34 17.58 1.28 -9.47
C ALA A 34 16.78 2.54 -9.84
N SER A 35 16.73 2.89 -11.13
CA SER A 35 15.96 4.02 -11.65
C SER A 35 14.44 3.87 -11.54
N ALA A 36 13.94 2.64 -11.33
CA ALA A 36 12.52 2.40 -11.10
C ALA A 36 12.07 2.87 -9.71
N TYR A 37 13.01 3.04 -8.77
CA TYR A 37 12.73 3.43 -7.39
C TYR A 37 12.93 4.93 -7.20
N ASN A 38 12.02 5.55 -6.45
CA ASN A 38 12.16 6.92 -6.02
C ASN A 38 12.04 7.03 -4.49
N MET A 39 12.92 7.86 -3.93
CA MET A 39 12.86 8.28 -2.54
C MET A 39 12.44 9.74 -2.52
N SER A 40 11.48 10.08 -1.66
CA SER A 40 11.13 11.49 -1.48
C SER A 40 12.28 12.22 -0.76
N GLU A 41 12.77 13.30 -1.36
CA GLU A 41 13.77 14.18 -0.73
C GLU A 41 13.16 14.92 0.46
N GLU A 42 11.91 15.38 0.32
CA GLU A 42 11.16 16.07 1.37
C GLU A 42 10.74 15.14 2.52
N HIS A 43 10.48 13.87 2.22
CA HIS A 43 10.02 12.88 3.19
C HIS A 43 10.93 11.63 3.19
N PRO A 44 12.02 11.62 3.97
CA PRO A 44 13.06 10.57 3.93
C PRO A 44 12.61 9.15 4.30
N GLY A 45 11.35 8.98 4.72
CA GLY A 45 10.70 7.69 5.00
C GLY A 45 9.79 7.21 3.86
N ARG A 46 9.55 8.02 2.83
CA ARG A 46 8.67 7.67 1.70
C ARG A 46 9.47 7.11 0.54
N PHE A 47 9.07 5.91 0.14
CA PHE A 47 9.63 5.14 -0.96
C PHE A 47 8.52 4.89 -1.97
N GLY A 48 8.90 4.76 -3.23
CA GLY A 48 8.06 4.07 -4.15
C GLY A 48 8.81 3.55 -5.35
N PHE A 49 8.06 2.91 -6.23
CA PHE A 49 8.56 2.48 -7.51
C PHE A 49 7.47 2.59 -8.56
N VAL A 50 7.88 2.65 -9.81
CA VAL A 50 7.02 2.52 -10.99
C VAL A 50 7.72 1.55 -11.92
N ARG A 51 6.99 0.58 -12.46
CA ARG A 51 7.54 -0.33 -13.46
C ARG A 51 7.94 0.44 -14.72
N PRO A 52 9.23 0.41 -15.13
CA PRO A 52 9.70 1.18 -16.27
C PRO A 52 9.32 0.55 -17.62
N ASP A 53 8.92 -0.72 -17.61
CA ASP A 53 8.61 -1.55 -18.78
C ASP A 53 7.15 -1.46 -19.21
N MET A 54 6.33 -0.64 -18.54
CA MET A 54 4.89 -0.56 -18.78
C MET A 54 4.46 0.86 -19.16
N ASP A 55 3.68 0.95 -20.24
CA ASP A 55 2.86 2.13 -20.49
C ASP A 55 1.65 2.06 -19.54
N LEU A 56 1.47 3.11 -18.75
CA LEU A 56 0.40 3.21 -17.77
C LEU A 56 -0.69 4.20 -18.22
N SER A 57 -0.50 4.89 -19.35
CA SER A 57 -1.40 5.93 -19.83
C SER A 57 -2.79 5.41 -20.24
N HIS A 58 -2.95 4.10 -20.46
CA HIS A 58 -4.24 3.49 -20.81
C HIS A 58 -5.15 3.25 -19.59
N TYR A 59 -4.64 3.40 -18.37
CA TYR A 59 -5.47 3.24 -17.18
C TYR A 59 -6.21 4.54 -16.86
N HIS A 60 -7.53 4.43 -16.72
CA HIS A 60 -8.42 5.56 -16.40
C HIS A 60 -9.32 5.29 -15.18
N GLY A 61 -9.37 4.04 -14.75
CA GLY A 61 -10.14 3.60 -13.60
C GLY A 61 -9.27 3.06 -12.45
N VAL A 62 -9.73 3.28 -11.23
CA VAL A 62 -9.16 2.71 -10.01
C VAL A 62 -10.24 1.97 -9.24
N LEU A 63 -10.08 0.66 -9.08
CA LEU A 63 -10.87 -0.16 -8.17
C LEU A 63 -10.22 -0.13 -6.79
N LEU A 64 -10.98 0.26 -5.76
CA LEU A 64 -10.49 0.30 -4.38
C LEU A 64 -10.71 -1.05 -3.68
N GLU A 65 -9.61 -1.75 -3.39
CA GLU A 65 -9.65 -2.95 -2.53
C GLU A 65 -9.90 -2.57 -1.07
N PRO A 66 -10.44 -3.48 -0.24
CA PRO A 66 -10.61 -3.22 1.18
C PRO A 66 -9.28 -2.92 1.88
N LEU A 67 -9.32 -1.96 2.80
CA LEU A 67 -8.18 -1.58 3.62
C LEU A 67 -7.63 -2.80 4.36
N SER A 68 -6.31 -2.95 4.36
CA SER A 68 -5.64 -3.99 5.14
C SER A 68 -4.90 -3.40 6.35
N PHE A 69 -4.68 -4.22 7.37
CA PHE A 69 -3.98 -3.85 8.59
C PHE A 69 -2.80 -4.78 8.82
N LEU A 70 -1.60 -4.20 8.88
CA LEU A 70 -0.36 -4.89 9.19
C LEU A 70 -0.13 -4.83 10.71
N THR A 71 -0.36 -5.94 11.41
CA THR A 71 -0.29 -6.02 12.88
C THR A 71 0.54 -7.21 13.35
N GLN A 72 0.85 -7.26 14.65
CA GLN A 72 1.44 -8.44 15.29
C GLN A 72 0.37 -9.19 16.08
N SER A 73 0.40 -10.53 15.98
CA SER A 73 -0.37 -11.42 16.84
C SER A 73 0.17 -11.39 18.28
N GLU A 74 -0.55 -12.00 19.22
CA GLU A 74 -0.09 -12.14 20.61
C GLU A 74 1.21 -12.94 20.73
N ASN A 75 1.45 -13.86 19.78
CA ASN A 75 2.66 -14.66 19.70
C ASN A 75 3.82 -13.92 19.01
N GLY A 76 3.59 -12.69 18.53
CA GLY A 76 4.59 -11.85 17.87
C GLY A 76 4.67 -12.02 16.34
N ASP A 77 3.90 -12.95 15.78
CA ASP A 77 3.81 -13.17 14.33
C ASP A 77 3.20 -11.98 13.62
N TRP A 78 3.71 -11.63 12.44
CA TRP A 78 3.08 -10.60 11.63
C TRP A 78 1.86 -11.13 10.90
N LEU A 79 0.78 -10.36 10.97
CA LEU A 79 -0.49 -10.64 10.32
C LEU A 79 -0.83 -9.49 9.39
N LEU A 80 -1.40 -9.83 8.23
CA LEU A 80 -2.07 -8.88 7.35
C LEU A 80 -3.58 -9.19 7.40
N LEU A 81 -4.35 -8.27 7.98
CA LEU A 81 -5.78 -8.43 8.20
C LEU A 81 -6.55 -7.58 7.21
N ARG A 82 -7.49 -8.14 6.45
CA ARG A 82 -8.34 -7.37 5.53
C ARG A 82 -9.58 -6.86 6.27
N ALA A 83 -9.91 -5.58 6.14
CA ALA A 83 -11.09 -4.98 6.73
C ALA A 83 -12.38 -5.60 6.17
N LEU A 84 -13.41 -5.72 7.02
CA LEU A 84 -14.77 -6.02 6.57
C LEU A 84 -15.41 -4.80 5.87
N PRO A 85 -16.41 -4.99 5.00
CA PRO A 85 -17.09 -3.88 4.30
C PRO A 85 -17.73 -2.82 5.21
N ASP A 86 -18.08 -3.16 6.45
CA ASP A 86 -18.68 -2.25 7.41
C ASP A 86 -17.66 -1.54 8.30
N ASN A 87 -16.37 -1.88 8.19
CA ASN A 87 -15.30 -1.31 8.99
C ASN A 87 -15.24 0.22 8.86
N PRO A 88 -15.25 0.97 9.97
CA PRO A 88 -15.34 2.43 9.94
C PRO A 88 -14.10 3.11 9.34
N LEU A 89 -12.92 2.49 9.47
CA LEU A 89 -11.68 3.02 8.90
C LEU A 89 -11.62 2.79 7.40
N ASP A 90 -12.03 1.61 6.95
CA ASP A 90 -12.16 1.31 5.51
C ASP A 90 -13.16 2.25 4.83
N ARG A 91 -14.32 2.46 5.45
CA ARG A 91 -15.32 3.40 4.93
C ARG A 91 -14.79 4.82 4.79
N HIS A 92 -14.08 5.31 5.81
CA HIS A 92 -13.47 6.64 5.78
C HIS A 92 -12.39 6.72 4.70
N PHE A 93 -11.50 5.74 4.66
CA PHE A 93 -10.46 5.61 3.63
C PHE A 93 -11.05 5.67 2.22
N ARG A 94 -12.08 4.86 1.94
CA ARG A 94 -12.73 4.83 0.61
C ARG A 94 -13.32 6.19 0.27
N GLN A 95 -13.99 6.86 1.21
CA GLN A 95 -14.52 8.21 0.99
C GLN A 95 -13.44 9.22 0.66
N ALA A 96 -12.37 9.28 1.45
CA ALA A 96 -11.25 10.20 1.24
C ALA A 96 -10.54 9.92 -0.10
N MET A 97 -10.30 8.65 -0.42
CA MET A 97 -9.65 8.23 -1.66
C MET A 97 -10.51 8.54 -2.89
N ILE A 98 -11.82 8.27 -2.85
CA ILE A 98 -12.74 8.63 -3.94
C ILE A 98 -12.68 10.13 -4.22
N GLN A 99 -12.74 10.96 -3.17
CA GLN A 99 -12.65 12.42 -3.31
C GLN A 99 -11.30 12.84 -3.92
N ALA A 100 -10.20 12.27 -3.43
CA ALA A 100 -8.86 12.59 -3.92
C ALA A 100 -8.65 12.16 -5.39
N LEU A 101 -9.12 10.98 -5.78
CA LEU A 101 -9.04 10.50 -7.17
C LEU A 101 -9.89 11.35 -8.12
N HIS A 102 -11.11 11.72 -7.70
CA HIS A 102 -11.98 12.60 -8.51
C HIS A 102 -11.38 13.98 -8.74
N ALA A 103 -10.61 14.52 -7.77
CA ALA A 103 -9.92 15.80 -7.95
C ALA A 103 -8.91 15.79 -9.12
N HIS A 104 -8.41 14.60 -9.48
CA HIS A 104 -7.51 14.36 -10.62
C HIS A 104 -8.23 13.83 -11.87
N GLY A 105 -9.57 13.81 -11.86
CA GLY A 105 -10.36 13.28 -12.99
C GLY A 105 -10.30 11.76 -13.16
N LEU A 106 -9.82 11.02 -12.17
CA LEU A 106 -9.75 9.56 -12.20
C LEU A 106 -11.10 8.95 -11.79
N THR A 107 -11.53 7.91 -12.50
CA THR A 107 -12.80 7.22 -12.20
C THR A 107 -12.60 6.13 -11.17
N VAL A 108 -13.49 6.03 -10.18
CA VAL A 108 -13.51 4.87 -9.27
C VAL A 108 -14.39 3.79 -9.87
N ALA A 109 -13.77 2.64 -10.19
CA ALA A 109 -14.45 1.50 -10.79
C ALA A 109 -15.12 0.61 -9.75
N GLU A 110 -16.21 -0.06 -10.13
CA GLU A 110 -16.90 -1.03 -9.28
C GLU A 110 -16.44 -2.47 -9.50
N ALA A 111 -15.79 -2.74 -10.65
CA ALA A 111 -15.32 -4.07 -11.02
C ALA A 111 -14.02 -4.02 -11.85
N PRO A 112 -13.25 -5.13 -11.93
CA PRO A 112 -12.09 -5.24 -12.81
C PRO A 112 -12.43 -5.03 -14.30
N ALA A 113 -11.57 -4.32 -15.02
CA ALA A 113 -11.65 -4.09 -16.46
C ALA A 113 -10.25 -3.77 -17.07
N PRO A 114 -10.07 -3.86 -18.40
CA PRO A 114 -8.75 -3.68 -19.03
C PRO A 114 -8.05 -2.33 -18.76
N ASP A 115 -8.81 -1.26 -18.53
CA ASP A 115 -8.35 0.10 -18.24
C ASP A 115 -8.41 0.45 -16.74
N VAL A 116 -8.61 -0.55 -15.89
CA VAL A 116 -8.75 -0.41 -14.43
C VAL A 116 -7.54 -0.99 -13.72
N MET A 117 -6.95 -0.20 -12.82
CA MET A 117 -6.00 -0.69 -11.81
C MET A 117 -6.74 -0.96 -10.50
N ARG A 118 -6.21 -1.86 -9.66
CA ARG A 118 -6.69 -2.07 -8.30
C ARG A 118 -5.71 -1.44 -7.32
N LEU A 119 -6.22 -0.58 -6.45
CA LEU A 119 -5.45 0.01 -5.38
C LEU A 119 -5.55 -0.87 -4.13
N GLN A 120 -4.39 -1.33 -3.67
CA GLN A 120 -4.23 -2.10 -2.44
C GLN A 120 -3.51 -1.26 -1.41
N LEU A 121 -3.97 -1.29 -0.16
CA LEU A 121 -3.40 -0.52 0.94
C LEU A 121 -3.35 -1.36 2.21
N ALA A 122 -2.23 -1.29 2.92
CA ALA A 122 -2.11 -1.74 4.29
C ALA A 122 -1.55 -0.65 5.21
N LEU A 123 -2.15 -0.51 6.39
CA LEU A 123 -1.66 0.36 7.47
C LEU A 123 -1.10 -0.46 8.61
N ALA A 124 0.06 -0.05 9.13
CA ALA A 124 0.63 -0.66 10.31
C ALA A 124 -0.08 -0.14 11.57
N LEU A 125 -1.09 -0.88 12.00
CA LEU A 125 -1.97 -0.53 13.12
C LEU A 125 -2.24 -1.76 13.97
N ASP A 126 -2.34 -1.59 15.30
CA ASP A 126 -2.97 -2.61 16.15
C ASP A 126 -4.47 -2.70 15.88
N ALA A 127 -4.83 -3.52 14.89
CA ALA A 127 -6.19 -3.73 14.45
C ALA A 127 -6.90 -4.90 15.13
N ARG A 128 -6.39 -5.42 16.27
CA ARG A 128 -7.01 -6.57 16.98
C ARG A 128 -8.47 -6.33 17.41
N LYS A 129 -8.87 -5.06 17.50
CA LYS A 129 -10.24 -4.64 17.84
C LYS A 129 -11.08 -4.24 16.62
N GLN A 130 -10.51 -4.31 15.41
CA GLN A 130 -11.20 -3.92 14.18
C GLN A 130 -11.95 -5.11 13.57
N PRO A 131 -13.13 -4.90 12.96
CA PRO A 131 -13.78 -5.94 12.16
C PRO A 131 -12.94 -6.29 10.93
N VAL A 132 -12.56 -7.56 10.81
CA VAL A 132 -11.70 -8.09 9.73
C VAL A 132 -12.28 -9.36 9.13
N GLU A 133 -12.14 -9.51 7.81
CA GLU A 133 -12.71 -10.61 7.02
C GLU A 133 -11.77 -11.82 7.00
N THR A 134 -10.49 -11.54 6.76
CA THR A 134 -9.45 -12.56 6.59
C THR A 134 -8.18 -12.13 7.30
N ALA A 135 -7.40 -13.14 7.74
CA ALA A 135 -6.10 -12.95 8.34
C ALA A 135 -5.07 -13.79 7.60
N LEU A 136 -4.08 -13.15 6.98
CA LEU A 136 -2.93 -13.82 6.39
C LEU A 136 -1.78 -13.80 7.39
N ASN A 137 -1.30 -14.98 7.78
CA ASN A 137 -0.08 -15.08 8.57
C ASN A 137 1.14 -14.91 7.67
N LEU A 138 1.94 -13.87 7.95
CA LEU A 138 3.15 -13.53 7.21
C LEU A 138 4.38 -14.29 7.71
N ALA A 139 4.27 -15.18 8.70
CA ALA A 139 5.36 -16.06 9.12
C ALA A 139 5.88 -16.94 7.97
N THR A 140 5.04 -17.21 6.96
CA THR A 140 5.45 -17.91 5.72
C THR A 140 6.49 -17.15 4.90
N LEU A 141 6.63 -15.84 5.10
CA LEU A 141 7.70 -15.02 4.52
C LEU A 141 9.07 -15.27 5.18
N GLY A 142 9.11 -15.98 6.29
CA GLY A 142 10.32 -16.29 7.05
C GLY A 142 10.64 -15.27 8.14
N ASP A 143 11.22 -15.76 9.24
CA ASP A 143 11.48 -14.98 10.46
C ASP A 143 12.34 -13.73 10.23
N SER A 144 13.19 -13.73 9.19
CA SER A 144 14.03 -12.59 8.83
C SER A 144 13.24 -11.40 8.28
N MET A 145 12.04 -11.62 7.74
CA MET A 145 11.21 -10.55 7.15
C MET A 145 10.46 -9.74 8.22
N ALA A 146 10.21 -10.33 9.39
CA ALA A 146 9.50 -9.69 10.51
C ALA A 146 10.18 -8.41 11.02
N HIS A 147 11.51 -8.34 10.97
CA HIS A 147 12.26 -7.15 11.41
C HIS A 147 12.02 -5.94 10.49
N TYR A 148 11.81 -6.16 9.20
CA TYR A 148 11.59 -5.10 8.22
C TYR A 148 10.18 -4.50 8.33
N LEU A 149 9.17 -5.34 8.59
CA LEU A 149 7.78 -4.90 8.77
C LEU A 149 7.59 -3.96 9.98
N ARG A 150 8.45 -4.05 11.00
CA ARG A 150 8.43 -3.15 12.17
C ARG A 150 8.58 -1.68 11.79
N ARG A 151 9.24 -1.39 10.67
CA ARG A 151 9.51 -0.03 10.20
C ARG A 151 8.46 0.49 9.25
N VAL A 152 7.53 -0.35 8.80
CA VAL A 152 6.45 0.07 7.91
C VAL A 152 5.38 0.78 8.73
N GLN A 153 4.93 1.93 8.23
CA GLN A 153 3.78 2.68 8.73
C GLN A 153 2.58 2.51 7.80
N ALA A 154 2.81 2.65 6.50
CA ALA A 154 1.82 2.40 5.47
C ALA A 154 2.50 1.80 4.24
N VAL A 155 1.77 0.98 3.49
CA VAL A 155 2.23 0.45 2.21
C VAL A 155 1.04 0.39 1.26
N GLY A 156 1.20 0.95 0.07
CA GLY A 156 0.22 0.89 -0.99
C GLY A 156 0.84 0.34 -2.27
N GLN A 157 0.03 -0.31 -3.09
CA GLN A 157 0.41 -0.67 -4.44
C GLN A 157 -0.77 -0.63 -5.38
N VAL A 158 -0.50 -0.35 -6.65
CA VAL A 158 -1.45 -0.50 -7.73
C VAL A 158 -1.08 -1.70 -8.57
N VAL A 159 -2.08 -2.51 -8.88
CA VAL A 159 -1.93 -3.70 -9.70
C VAL A 159 -2.89 -3.63 -10.88
N ASP A 160 -2.52 -4.23 -11.99
CA ASP A 160 -3.44 -4.43 -13.10
C ASP A 160 -4.62 -5.30 -12.65
N SER A 161 -5.85 -4.91 -13.01
CA SER A 161 -7.04 -5.60 -12.51
C SER A 161 -7.31 -6.96 -13.20
N GLN A 162 -6.71 -7.21 -14.37
CA GLN A 162 -6.93 -8.43 -15.14
C GLN A 162 -5.84 -9.48 -14.89
N SER A 163 -4.59 -9.04 -14.89
CA SER A 163 -3.40 -9.89 -14.81
C SER A 163 -2.82 -9.98 -13.41
N ASN A 164 -3.32 -9.17 -12.47
CA ASN A 164 -2.77 -9.03 -11.12
C ASN A 164 -1.32 -8.52 -11.08
N LEU A 165 -0.78 -8.02 -12.19
CA LEU A 165 0.59 -7.53 -12.28
C LEU A 165 0.79 -6.28 -11.43
N VAL A 166 1.79 -6.27 -10.54
CA VAL A 166 2.15 -5.06 -9.77
C VAL A 166 2.79 -4.00 -10.67
N LEU A 167 2.15 -2.84 -10.77
CA LEU A 167 2.52 -1.74 -11.68
C LEU A 167 3.38 -0.68 -10.97
N ALA A 168 2.96 -0.29 -9.77
CA ALA A 168 3.66 0.71 -8.97
C ALA A 168 3.35 0.51 -7.48
N GLY A 169 4.20 1.06 -6.62
CA GLY A 169 4.03 0.98 -5.18
C GLY A 169 4.55 2.18 -4.44
N SER A 170 4.02 2.37 -3.25
CA SER A 170 4.50 3.33 -2.26
C SER A 170 4.63 2.65 -0.91
N ALA A 171 5.61 3.08 -0.12
CA ALA A 171 5.78 2.65 1.26
C ALA A 171 6.20 3.85 2.09
N GLU A 172 5.55 4.03 3.23
CA GLU A 172 5.91 4.99 4.24
C GLU A 172 6.51 4.25 5.43
N LEU A 173 7.74 4.63 5.75
CA LEU A 173 8.53 4.03 6.81
C LEU A 173 8.64 4.99 7.98
N LEU A 174 8.57 4.42 9.18
CA LEU A 174 8.91 5.10 10.41
C LEU A 174 10.37 5.58 10.34
N THR A 175 10.57 6.87 10.51
CA THR A 175 11.90 7.48 10.62
C THR A 175 12.43 7.40 12.04
N THR A 176 11.53 7.42 13.04
CA THR A 176 11.79 7.28 14.48
C THR A 176 11.26 5.94 15.01
N THR A 177 11.24 5.74 16.34
CA THR A 177 10.50 4.64 16.98
C THR A 177 9.00 4.79 16.74
N ARG A 178 8.28 3.66 16.64
CA ARG A 178 6.83 3.63 16.45
C ARG A 178 6.17 4.45 17.57
N PRO A 179 5.35 5.47 17.26
CA PRO A 179 4.63 6.22 18.28
C PRO A 179 3.65 5.29 19.02
N ALA A 180 3.11 5.78 20.14
CA ALA A 180 2.03 5.08 20.85
C ALA A 180 0.87 4.75 19.89
N PRO A 181 -0.03 3.81 20.23
CA PRO A 181 -1.19 3.52 19.38
C PRO A 181 -1.90 4.83 19.06
N ALA A 182 -1.94 5.19 17.77
CA ALA A 182 -2.64 6.38 17.31
C ALA A 182 -4.09 6.26 17.76
N ASP A 183 -4.63 7.34 18.33
CA ASP A 183 -6.07 7.38 18.58
C ASP A 183 -6.82 7.45 17.24
N ARG A 184 -8.14 7.30 17.29
CA ARG A 184 -8.95 7.24 16.08
C ARG A 184 -8.78 8.51 15.23
N GLU A 185 -8.66 9.68 15.84
CA GLU A 185 -8.58 10.94 15.10
C GLU A 185 -7.25 11.04 14.34
N GLU A 186 -6.14 10.68 14.99
CA GLU A 186 -4.83 10.60 14.35
C GLU A 186 -4.82 9.59 13.19
N MET A 187 -5.47 8.44 13.36
CA MET A 187 -5.59 7.44 12.30
C MET A 187 -6.38 7.93 11.08
N LEU A 188 -7.46 8.70 11.30
CA LEU A 188 -8.24 9.28 10.22
C LEU A 188 -7.42 10.35 9.49
N GLY A 189 -6.69 11.19 10.21
CA GLY A 189 -5.78 12.17 9.60
C GLY A 189 -4.65 11.53 8.79
N MET A 190 -4.12 10.40 9.25
CA MET A 190 -3.17 9.59 8.47
C MET A 190 -3.80 9.05 7.18
N LEU A 191 -5.03 8.55 7.25
CA LEU A 191 -5.79 8.06 6.10
C LEU A 191 -6.05 9.17 5.07
N ASP A 192 -6.40 10.37 5.52
CA ASP A 192 -6.63 11.52 4.64
C ASP A 192 -5.34 11.94 3.93
N SER A 193 -4.27 12.09 4.69
CA SER A 193 -2.94 12.46 4.16
C SER A 193 -2.44 11.42 3.17
N PHE A 194 -2.61 10.14 3.48
CA PHE A 194 -2.22 9.04 2.61
C PHE A 194 -3.08 9.01 1.33
N SER A 195 -4.39 9.27 1.45
CA SER A 195 -5.31 9.27 0.31
C SER A 195 -4.97 10.36 -0.70
N LEU A 196 -4.70 11.58 -0.22
CA LEU A 196 -4.24 12.68 -1.07
C LEU A 196 -2.92 12.34 -1.77
N ALA A 197 -1.89 11.96 -1.00
CA ALA A 197 -0.57 11.66 -1.54
C ALA A 197 -0.59 10.48 -2.53
N SER A 198 -1.46 9.49 -2.31
CA SER A 198 -1.62 8.36 -3.22
C SER A 198 -2.31 8.76 -4.51
N ALA A 199 -3.38 9.56 -4.43
CA ALA A 199 -4.10 10.03 -5.62
C ALA A 199 -3.20 10.93 -6.48
N ASP A 200 -2.46 11.87 -5.88
CA ASP A 200 -1.47 12.71 -6.58
C ASP A 200 -0.44 11.84 -7.32
N ARG A 201 0.02 10.78 -6.65
CA ARG A 201 1.03 9.90 -7.20
C ARG A 201 0.48 9.01 -8.30
N ILE A 202 -0.75 8.49 -8.15
CA ILE A 202 -1.43 7.75 -9.22
C ILE A 202 -1.62 8.66 -10.43
N ALA A 203 -2.11 9.89 -10.23
CA ALA A 203 -2.28 10.85 -11.31
C ALA A 203 -0.96 11.14 -12.04
N LEU A 204 0.13 11.39 -11.28
CA LEU A 204 1.45 11.60 -11.86
C LEU A 204 1.93 10.40 -12.70
N ILE A 205 1.74 9.17 -12.18
CA ILE A 205 2.12 7.93 -12.87
C ILE A 205 1.33 7.74 -14.17
N LEU A 206 0.07 8.17 -14.20
CA LEU A 206 -0.81 8.11 -15.36
C LEU A 206 -0.64 9.29 -16.33
N GLY A 207 0.20 10.29 -15.99
CA GLY A 207 0.43 11.47 -16.83
C GLY A 207 -0.64 12.56 -16.69
N HIS A 208 -1.39 12.58 -15.59
CA HIS A 208 -2.43 13.58 -15.27
C HIS A 208 -1.92 14.76 -14.41
N GLY A 209 -0.63 15.11 -14.49
CA GLY A 209 0.03 16.15 -13.67
C GLY A 209 0.31 17.46 -14.38
#